data_AF-A0AA40SAU6-F1
#
_entry.id   AF-A0AA40SAU6-F1
#
_cell.length_a   1.000
_cell.length_b   1.000
_cell.length_c   1.000
_cell.angle_alpha   90.00
_cell.angle_beta   90.00
_cell.angle_gamma   90.00
#
_symmetry.space_group_name_H-M   'P 1'
#
loop_
_entity.id
_entity.type
_entity.pdbx_description
1 polymer ?
#
loop_
_entity_poly.entity_id
_entity_poly.type
_entity_poly.pdbx_seq_one_letter_code
_entity_poly.pdbx_strand_id
1 'polypeptide(L)'
;MNEHIPPVLLAARGAQYTMRLTVGEHAARHVRRIVRSFLREWEMAGLSDAAELGVTELLANVVRHVPDRRCTLLLLRLPGGVRVEVTDGFDALPSVPVGLAPDAENGRGLALLAAVTDAWGVDPEPRGGKTVWFECCSERV
;
A
#
# COMPACT_ATOMS: atom_id res chain seq x y z
N MET A 1 -17.69 7.91 -26.36
CA MET A 1 -17.83 7.00 -25.21
C MET A 1 -16.44 6.44 -24.99
N ASN A 2 -15.60 7.19 -24.27
CA ASN A 2 -14.19 6.83 -24.14
C ASN A 2 -14.07 5.80 -23.03
N GLU A 3 -13.80 4.57 -23.42
CA GLU A 3 -13.41 3.50 -22.53
C GLU A 3 -12.07 3.91 -21.90
N HIS A 4 -12.12 4.39 -20.67
CA HIS A 4 -10.93 4.58 -19.85
C HIS A 4 -10.54 3.20 -19.33
N ILE A 5 -9.72 2.49 -20.10
CA ILE A 5 -9.02 1.30 -19.64
C ILE A 5 -7.87 1.80 -18.74
N PRO A 6 -7.90 1.59 -17.42
CA PRO A 6 -6.76 1.96 -16.59
C PRO A 6 -5.53 1.13 -17.01
N PRO A 7 -4.33 1.72 -17.08
CA PRO A 7 -3.12 1.11 -17.65
C PRO A 7 -2.57 -0.11 -16.89
N VAL A 8 -3.29 -0.61 -15.88
CA VAL A 8 -2.84 -1.67 -14.96
C VAL A 8 -2.95 -3.08 -15.58
N LEU A 9 -3.61 -3.24 -16.73
CA LEU A 9 -3.94 -4.56 -17.28
C LEU A 9 -2.97 -5.11 -18.34
N LEU A 10 -1.88 -4.41 -18.65
CA LEU A 10 -0.85 -4.89 -19.59
C LEU A 10 0.55 -4.85 -18.97
N ALA A 11 0.75 -5.58 -17.89
CA ALA A 11 2.09 -5.94 -17.46
C ALA A 11 2.16 -7.46 -17.32
N ALA A 12 3.08 -8.04 -18.11
CA ALA A 12 3.30 -9.48 -18.25
C ALA A 12 3.36 -10.19 -16.90
N ARG A 13 2.97 -11.48 -16.87
CA ARG A 13 3.10 -12.37 -15.71
C ARG A 13 4.53 -12.24 -15.13
N GLY A 14 4.68 -11.45 -14.07
CA GLY A 14 5.99 -11.05 -13.51
C GLY A 14 6.07 -9.58 -13.04
N ALA A 15 5.17 -8.69 -13.47
CA ALA A 15 5.19 -7.27 -13.09
C ALA A 15 4.19 -6.89 -12.00
N GLN A 16 3.35 -7.83 -11.54
CA GLN A 16 2.43 -7.59 -10.44
C GLN A 16 2.18 -8.83 -9.60
N TYR A 17 1.84 -8.61 -8.33
CA TYR A 17 1.45 -9.65 -7.39
C TYR A 17 0.22 -9.21 -6.59
N THR A 18 -0.78 -10.07 -6.47
CA THR A 18 -2.00 -9.79 -5.71
C THR A 18 -2.25 -10.85 -4.66
N MET A 19 -2.63 -10.43 -3.46
CA MET A 19 -3.00 -11.31 -2.35
C MET A 19 -4.24 -10.78 -1.63
N ARG A 20 -5.24 -11.64 -1.46
CA ARG A 20 -6.37 -11.36 -0.56
C ARG A 20 -6.07 -11.95 0.82
N LEU A 21 -6.33 -11.17 1.86
CA LEU A 21 -6.06 -11.60 3.22
C LEU A 21 -7.06 -11.03 4.21
N THR A 22 -7.20 -11.73 5.34
CA THR A 22 -7.77 -11.17 6.58
C THR A 22 -6.59 -10.83 7.49
N VAL A 23 -6.46 -9.56 7.89
CA VAL A 23 -5.29 -9.08 8.61
C VAL A 23 -5.34 -9.54 10.08
N GLY A 24 -4.56 -10.58 10.37
CA GLY A 24 -4.33 -11.10 11.73
C GLY A 24 -2.95 -10.75 12.27
N GLU A 25 -2.65 -11.22 13.49
CA GLU A 25 -1.45 -10.90 14.27
C GLU A 25 -0.12 -11.13 13.51
N HIS A 26 -0.08 -12.12 12.61
CA HIS A 26 1.13 -12.47 11.85
C HIS A 26 1.15 -11.94 10.41
N ALA A 27 0.07 -11.30 9.95
CA ALA A 27 -0.08 -10.88 8.56
C ALA A 27 1.01 -9.91 8.12
N ALA A 28 1.34 -8.90 8.93
CA ALA A 28 2.37 -7.91 8.60
C ALA A 28 3.75 -8.55 8.39
N ARG A 29 4.13 -9.52 9.24
CA ARG A 29 5.41 -10.24 9.09
C ARG A 29 5.45 -11.04 7.79
N HIS A 30 4.37 -11.72 7.46
CA HIS A 30 4.28 -12.51 6.23
C HIS A 30 4.33 -11.61 5.00
N VAL A 31 3.55 -10.52 5.00
CA VAL A 31 3.49 -9.56 3.90
C VAL A 31 4.85 -8.89 3.68
N ARG A 32 5.56 -8.46 4.72
CA ARG A 32 6.92 -7.91 4.58
C ARG A 32 7.88 -8.87 3.89
N ARG A 33 7.83 -10.17 4.24
CA ARG A 33 8.65 -11.20 3.58
C ARG A 33 8.31 -11.33 2.10
N ILE A 34 7.03 -11.27 1.76
CA ILE A 34 6.56 -11.32 0.36
C ILE A 34 7.05 -10.10 -0.41
N VAL A 35 6.84 -8.89 0.12
CA VAL A 35 7.30 -7.63 -0.48
C VAL A 35 8.81 -7.66 -0.72
N ARG A 36 9.60 -8.06 0.29
CA ARG A 36 11.06 -8.20 0.16
C ARG A 36 11.46 -9.17 -0.95
N SER A 37 10.78 -10.31 -1.07
CA SER A 37 11.07 -11.30 -2.11
C SER A 37 10.82 -10.73 -3.50
N PHE A 38 9.68 -10.07 -3.73
CA PHE A 38 9.38 -9.44 -5.01
C PHE A 38 10.34 -8.29 -5.35
N LEU A 39 10.69 -7.46 -4.37
CA LEU A 39 11.68 -6.39 -4.60
C LEU A 39 13.06 -6.93 -4.96
N ARG A 40 13.46 -8.07 -4.40
CA ARG A 40 14.69 -8.75 -4.82
C ARG A 40 14.59 -9.31 -6.23
N GLU A 41 13.48 -9.96 -6.57
CA GLU A 41 13.22 -10.49 -7.90
C GLU A 41 13.19 -9.38 -8.98
N TRP A 42 12.71 -8.19 -8.62
CA TRP A 42 12.66 -7.02 -9.50
C TRP A 42 13.93 -6.16 -9.47
N GLU A 43 14.99 -6.62 -8.81
CA GLU A 43 16.28 -5.91 -8.70
C GLU A 43 16.17 -4.54 -8.00
N MET A 44 15.19 -4.38 -7.11
CA MET A 44 14.87 -3.16 -6.35
C MET A 44 15.06 -3.36 -4.84
N ALA A 45 16.02 -4.19 -4.44
CA ALA A 45 16.22 -4.56 -3.03
C ALA A 45 16.47 -3.34 -2.11
N GLY A 46 17.01 -2.24 -2.64
CA GLY A 46 17.19 -0.98 -1.91
C GLY A 46 15.90 -0.32 -1.41
N LEU A 47 14.74 -0.67 -1.97
CA LEU A 47 13.43 -0.15 -1.55
C LEU A 47 12.79 -0.95 -0.42
N SER A 48 13.42 -2.04 0.03
CA SER A 48 12.79 -2.99 0.96
C SER A 48 12.35 -2.32 2.25
N ASP A 49 13.21 -1.51 2.87
CA ASP A 49 12.91 -0.91 4.18
C ASP A 49 11.72 0.06 4.11
N ALA A 50 11.71 0.94 3.10
CA ALA A 50 10.62 1.87 2.84
C ALA A 50 9.31 1.15 2.54
N ALA A 51 9.33 0.17 1.62
CA ALA A 51 8.14 -0.55 1.22
C ALA A 51 7.59 -1.46 2.33
N GLU A 52 8.47 -2.10 3.12
CA GLU A 52 8.08 -2.93 4.26
C GLU A 52 7.45 -2.12 5.40
N LEU A 53 7.96 -0.93 5.63
CA LEU A 53 7.40 -0.01 6.60
C LEU A 53 6.05 0.52 6.12
N GLY A 54 5.96 0.99 4.87
CA GLY A 54 4.72 1.48 4.28
C GLY A 54 3.60 0.44 4.28
N VAL A 55 3.91 -0.80 3.87
CA VAL A 55 2.90 -1.88 3.89
C VAL A 55 2.46 -2.25 5.31
N THR A 56 3.36 -2.13 6.29
CA THR A 56 3.01 -2.37 7.70
C THR A 56 2.00 -1.33 8.19
N GLU A 57 2.19 -0.05 7.84
CA GLU A 57 1.24 1.01 8.17
C GLU A 57 -0.11 0.85 7.47
N LEU A 58 -0.13 0.46 6.19
CA LEU A 58 -1.39 0.18 5.49
C LEU A 58 -2.17 -0.97 6.13
N LEU A 59 -1.48 -2.06 6.50
CA LEU A 59 -2.12 -3.18 7.18
C LEU A 59 -2.59 -2.80 8.60
N ALA A 60 -1.83 -1.97 9.32
CA ALA A 60 -2.27 -1.44 10.61
C ALA A 60 -3.54 -0.60 10.47
N ASN A 61 -3.66 0.19 9.40
CA ASN A 61 -4.89 0.94 9.09
C ASN A 61 -6.07 0.00 8.81
N VAL A 62 -5.87 -1.09 8.09
CA VAL A 62 -6.91 -2.12 7.90
C VAL A 62 -7.37 -2.69 9.25
N VAL A 63 -6.44 -3.06 10.14
CA VAL A 63 -6.79 -3.58 11.47
C VAL A 63 -7.58 -2.57 12.30
N ARG A 64 -7.23 -1.29 12.21
CA ARG A 64 -7.86 -0.20 12.99
C ARG A 64 -9.23 0.21 12.46
N HIS A 65 -9.42 0.21 11.14
CA HIS A 65 -10.56 0.90 10.51
C HIS A 65 -11.50 -0.01 9.72
N VAL A 66 -11.12 -1.27 9.45
CA VAL A 66 -11.94 -2.20 8.66
C VAL A 66 -12.50 -3.29 9.60
N PRO A 67 -13.82 -3.32 9.87
CA PRO A 67 -14.40 -4.20 10.88
C PRO A 67 -14.12 -5.69 10.68
N ASP A 68 -14.13 -6.18 9.44
CA ASP A 68 -13.85 -7.58 9.10
C ASP A 68 -12.37 -7.84 8.79
N ARG A 69 -11.53 -6.79 8.80
CA ARG A 69 -10.09 -6.78 8.51
C ARG A 69 -9.73 -7.42 7.17
N ARG A 70 -10.66 -7.47 6.21
CA ARG A 70 -10.42 -8.02 4.89
C ARG A 70 -9.85 -6.95 3.98
N CYS A 71 -8.79 -7.28 3.26
CA CYS A 71 -8.24 -6.42 2.23
C CYS A 71 -7.60 -7.23 1.09
N THR A 72 -7.34 -6.54 -0.01
CA THR A 72 -6.54 -7.02 -1.13
C THR A 72 -5.26 -6.19 -1.18
N LEU A 73 -4.11 -6.86 -1.09
CA LEU A 73 -2.79 -6.28 -1.34
C LEU A 73 -2.45 -6.46 -2.82
N LEU A 74 -1.97 -5.40 -3.47
CA LEU A 74 -1.39 -5.44 -4.81
C LEU A 74 0.01 -4.82 -4.76
N LEU A 75 0.98 -5.52 -5.35
CA LEU A 75 2.30 -4.99 -5.66
C LEU A 75 2.37 -4.82 -7.17
N LEU A 76 2.71 -3.62 -7.62
CA LEU A 76 2.92 -3.29 -9.02
C LEU A 76 4.37 -2.84 -9.21
N ARG A 77 5.08 -3.50 -10.11
CA ARG A 77 6.38 -3.03 -10.58
C ARG A 77 6.16 -1.82 -11.47
N LEU A 78 6.75 -0.70 -11.11
CA LEU A 78 6.81 0.50 -11.93
C LEU A 78 8.17 0.58 -12.65
N PRO A 79 8.28 1.35 -13.75
CA PRO A 79 9.57 1.76 -14.27
C PRO A 79 10.35 2.49 -13.17
N GLY A 80 11.43 1.88 -12.69
CA GLY A 80 12.26 2.46 -11.63
C GLY A 80 11.63 2.49 -10.24
N GLY A 81 10.61 1.69 -9.95
CA GLY A 81 10.00 1.69 -8.62
C GLY A 81 8.97 0.59 -8.37
N VAL A 82 8.30 0.69 -7.23
CA VAL A 82 7.19 -0.17 -6.83
C VAL A 82 6.02 0.68 -6.37
N ARG A 83 4.82 0.25 -6.72
CA ARG A 83 3.57 0.73 -6.12
C ARG A 83 2.95 -0.38 -5.30
N VAL A 84 2.50 -0.03 -4.10
CA VAL A 84 1.82 -0.94 -3.18
C VAL A 84 0.44 -0.39 -2.93
N GLU A 85 -0.58 -1.21 -3.15
CA GLU A 85 -1.97 -0.85 -2.92
C GLU A 85 -2.60 -1.81 -1.91
N VAL A 86 -3.44 -1.26 -1.04
CA VAL A 86 -4.31 -2.01 -0.13
C VAL A 86 -5.75 -1.53 -0.33
N THR A 87 -6.56 -2.41 -0.88
CA THR A 87 -7.99 -2.18 -1.12
C THR A 87 -8.82 -2.86 -0.03
N ASP A 88 -9.68 -2.11 0.64
CA ASP A 88 -10.66 -2.63 1.61
C ASP A 88 -12.09 -2.24 1.23
N GLY A 89 -13.07 -2.95 1.78
CA GLY A 89 -14.49 -2.77 1.46
C GLY A 89 -15.20 -1.67 2.27
N PHE A 90 -14.47 -0.79 2.96
CA PHE A 90 -15.04 0.21 3.85
C PHE A 90 -14.73 1.65 3.40
N ASP A 91 -15.79 2.42 3.14
CA ASP A 91 -15.74 3.79 2.60
C ASP A 91 -15.13 4.83 3.56
N ALA A 92 -14.87 4.46 4.82
CA ALA A 92 -14.26 5.35 5.79
C ALA A 92 -12.87 5.76 5.31
N LEU A 93 -12.73 7.00 4.80
CA LEU A 93 -11.45 7.54 4.37
C LEU A 93 -10.49 7.63 5.56
N PRO A 94 -9.18 7.38 5.35
CA PRO A 94 -8.18 7.62 6.37
C PRO A 94 -8.23 9.10 6.74
N SER A 95 -8.69 9.40 7.96
CA SER A 95 -8.70 10.77 8.45
C SER A 95 -7.27 11.15 8.77
N VAL A 96 -6.69 12.13 8.06
CA VAL A 96 -5.47 12.81 8.50
C VAL A 96 -5.90 13.79 9.58
N PRO A 97 -5.61 13.55 10.88
CA PRO A 97 -6.04 14.48 11.91
C PRO A 97 -5.19 15.74 11.81
N VAL A 98 -5.80 16.87 11.46
CA VAL A 98 -5.14 18.17 11.51
C VAL A 98 -4.93 18.54 12.98
N GLY A 99 -3.67 18.63 13.43
CA GLY A 99 -3.33 19.21 14.73
C GLY A 99 -3.27 18.26 15.93
N LEU A 100 -2.98 16.97 15.74
CA LEU A 100 -2.65 16.11 16.89
C LEU A 100 -1.27 16.47 17.47
N ALA A 101 -1.22 16.55 18.80
CA ALA A 101 0.02 16.61 19.56
C ALA A 101 0.93 15.43 19.15
N PRO A 102 2.27 15.57 19.25
CA PRO A 102 3.25 14.55 18.83
C PRO A 102 2.94 13.14 19.34
N ASP A 103 2.18 13.01 20.44
CA ASP A 103 1.99 11.80 21.23
C ASP A 103 0.70 11.01 20.92
N ALA A 104 -0.13 11.45 19.97
CA ALA A 104 -1.34 10.71 19.59
C ALA A 104 -1.06 9.69 18.47
N GLU A 105 -1.28 8.40 18.75
CA GLU A 105 -1.07 7.28 17.80
C GLU A 105 -1.98 7.34 16.56
N ASN A 106 -3.10 8.04 16.61
CA ASN A 106 -4.16 8.05 15.58
C ASN A 106 -3.88 8.90 14.32
N GLY A 107 -2.64 9.32 14.08
CA GLY A 107 -2.28 10.10 12.88
C GLY A 107 -0.87 9.87 12.34
N ARG A 108 -0.04 9.09 13.05
CA ARG A 108 1.37 8.87 12.67
C ARG A 108 1.52 8.01 11.41
N GLY A 109 0.62 7.07 11.14
CA GLY A 109 0.77 6.13 10.01
C GLY A 109 0.83 6.81 8.64
N LEU A 110 -0.01 7.83 8.41
CA LEU A 110 -0.01 8.60 7.16
C LEU A 110 1.17 9.58 7.10
N ALA A 111 1.54 10.19 8.24
CA ALA A 111 2.74 11.03 8.32
C ALA A 111 4.02 10.22 8.06
N LEU A 112 4.05 8.97 8.52
CA LEU A 112 5.15 8.04 8.29
C LEU A 112 5.21 7.64 6.81
N LEU A 113 4.07 7.30 6.19
CA LEU A 113 4.01 7.08 4.74
C LEU A 113 4.54 8.29 3.98
N ALA A 114 4.10 9.49 4.32
CA ALA A 114 4.57 10.73 3.70
C ALA A 114 6.09 10.96 3.89
N ALA A 115 6.69 10.44 4.95
CA ALA A 115 8.11 10.59 5.24
C ALA A 115 9.00 9.54 4.55
N VAL A 116 8.46 8.35 4.24
CA VAL A 116 9.26 7.20 3.77
C VAL A 116 8.94 6.76 2.34
N THR A 117 7.96 7.39 1.69
CA THR A 117 7.52 7.05 0.33
C THR A 117 7.58 8.28 -0.58
N ASP A 118 7.76 8.05 -1.88
CA ASP A 118 7.86 9.13 -2.88
C ASP A 118 6.50 9.76 -3.21
N ALA A 119 5.45 8.93 -3.20
CA ALA A 119 4.07 9.36 -3.39
C ALA A 119 3.15 8.42 -2.62
N TRP A 120 1.99 8.93 -2.19
CA TRP A 120 0.93 8.12 -1.60
C TRP A 120 -0.42 8.80 -1.84
N GLY A 121 -1.49 8.01 -1.73
CA GLY A 121 -2.84 8.51 -1.94
C GLY A 121 -3.92 7.54 -1.50
N VAL A 122 -5.16 7.97 -1.71
CA VAL A 122 -6.37 7.21 -1.43
C VAL A 122 -7.32 7.39 -2.60
N ASP A 123 -7.67 6.28 -3.25
CA ASP A 123 -8.63 6.25 -4.35
C ASP A 123 -9.92 5.57 -3.85
N PRO A 124 -11.09 6.23 -3.91
CA PRO A 124 -12.36 5.58 -3.58
C PRO A 124 -12.74 4.55 -4.63
N GLU A 125 -13.27 3.39 -4.20
CA GLU A 125 -13.68 2.33 -5.13
C GLU A 125 -15.11 2.58 -5.65
N PRO A 126 -15.38 2.42 -6.96
CA PRO A 126 -16.70 2.72 -7.55
C PRO A 126 -17.87 1.91 -6.97
N ARG A 127 -17.59 0.76 -6.35
CA ARG A 127 -18.59 -0.16 -5.78
C ARG A 127 -18.61 -0.15 -4.24
N GLY A 128 -17.98 0.85 -3.63
CA GLY A 128 -17.76 0.91 -2.20
C GLY A 128 -16.42 0.30 -1.80
N GLY A 129 -15.82 0.88 -0.77
CA GLY A 129 -14.44 0.66 -0.35
C GLY A 129 -13.49 1.76 -0.78
N LYS A 130 -12.21 1.53 -0.49
CA LYS A 130 -11.13 2.43 -0.88
C LYS A 130 -9.85 1.65 -1.12
N THR A 131 -9.00 2.21 -1.94
CA THR A 131 -7.64 1.77 -2.19
C THR A 131 -6.69 2.81 -1.63
N VAL A 132 -5.95 2.44 -0.57
CA VAL A 132 -4.84 3.26 -0.05
C VAL A 132 -3.56 2.74 -0.66
N TRP A 133 -2.72 3.64 -1.19
CA TRP A 133 -1.54 3.26 -1.94
C TRP A 133 -0.33 4.14 -1.62
N PHE A 134 0.85 3.60 -1.89
CA PHE A 134 2.10 4.37 -1.91
C PHE A 134 3.05 3.86 -3.00
N GLU A 135 4.02 4.70 -3.35
CA GLU A 135 5.05 4.43 -4.35
C GLU A 135 6.44 4.67 -3.75
N CYS A 136 7.38 3.81 -4.12
CA CYS A 136 8.80 3.95 -3.79
C CYS A 136 9.62 3.83 -5.07
N CYS A 137 10.55 4.76 -5.29
CA CYS A 137 11.37 4.86 -6.47
C CYS A 137 12.81 4.44 -6.18
N SER A 138 13.34 3.53 -6.99
CA SER A 138 14.74 3.08 -7.02
C SER A 138 15.60 4.18 -7.64
N GLU A 139 15.86 5.23 -6.86
CA GLU A 139 16.65 6.42 -7.15
C GLU A 139 16.16 7.31 -8.33
N ARG A 140 16.03 8.60 -8.02
CA ARG A 140 16.32 9.68 -8.99
C ARG A 140 17.84 9.74 -9.15
N VAL A 141 18.40 9.05 -10.13
CA VAL A 141 19.78 9.31 -10.62
C VAL A 141 19.70 10.01 -11.96
#